data_AF-M3R6D4-F1
#
_entry.id   AF-M3R6D4-F1
#
_cell.length_a   1.000
_cell.length_b   1.000
_cell.length_c   1.000
_cell.angle_alpha   90.00
_cell.angle_beta   90.00
_cell.angle_gamma   90.00
#
_symmetry.space_group_name_H-M   'P 1'
#
loop_
_entity.id
_entity.type
_entity.pdbx_description
1 polymer ?
#
loop_
_entity_poly.entity_id
_entity_poly.type
_entity_poly.pdbx_seq_one_letter_code
_entity_poly.pdbx_strand_id
1 'polypeptide(L)'
;YIYHKAIQEYYHIDLKPDELLVRVPHKRLDNTEINNLAASSNQGRFNSESDHAIAVLSHYEAKLKELDQKLDADSIYSLKNIVAQNLNFDKATHPNVGDSNLALLMFNMPRTKTQGIELLNRWQKAFSNDIKSYEKVKKMFVDNAGSFHNLIHDMNFPKVSLNAYLSDIMDRSFANLKHYQSTSESLKDLSEKFYKTS
;
A
#
# COMPACT_ATOMS: atom_id res chain seq x y z
N TYR A 1 -9.73 1.56 -30.67
CA TYR A 1 -8.59 1.71 -31.61
C TYR A 1 -7.25 1.39 -30.95
N ILE A 2 -6.93 1.91 -29.75
CA ILE A 2 -5.64 1.62 -29.07
C ILE A 2 -5.49 0.13 -28.68
N TYR A 3 -6.58 -0.51 -28.24
CA TYR A 3 -6.56 -1.93 -27.83
C TYR A 3 -6.23 -2.90 -28.99
N HIS A 4 -6.98 -2.86 -30.10
CA HIS A 4 -6.72 -3.69 -31.29
C HIS A 4 -5.29 -3.58 -31.79
N LYS A 5 -4.78 -2.34 -31.90
CA LYS A 5 -3.41 -2.09 -32.36
C LYS A 5 -2.37 -2.67 -31.39
N ALA A 6 -2.57 -2.52 -30.08
CA ALA A 6 -1.67 -3.08 -29.07
C ALA A 6 -1.68 -4.62 -29.09
N ILE A 7 -2.83 -5.27 -29.30
CA ILE A 7 -2.89 -6.73 -29.39
C ILE A 7 -2.16 -7.25 -30.64
N GLN A 8 -2.31 -6.56 -31.77
CA GLN A 8 -1.62 -6.91 -33.01
C GLN A 8 -0.09 -6.73 -32.90
N GLU A 9 0.37 -5.64 -32.28
CA GLU A 9 1.80 -5.36 -32.10
C GLU A 9 2.47 -6.33 -31.14
N TYR A 10 1.82 -6.66 -30.01
CA TYR A 10 2.43 -7.49 -28.96
C TYR A 10 2.20 -8.99 -29.11
N TYR A 11 1.07 -9.41 -29.69
CA TYR A 11 0.69 -10.83 -29.79
C TYR A 11 0.55 -11.33 -31.23
N HIS A 12 0.64 -10.44 -32.23
CA HIS A 12 0.46 -10.78 -33.65
C HIS A 12 -0.90 -11.42 -33.95
N ILE A 13 -1.92 -11.04 -33.18
CA ILE A 13 -3.31 -11.46 -33.38
C ILE A 13 -4.08 -10.27 -33.93
N ASP A 14 -4.74 -10.47 -35.07
CA ASP A 14 -5.68 -9.49 -35.62
C ASP A 14 -7.08 -9.80 -35.09
N LEU A 15 -7.63 -8.88 -34.29
CA LEU A 15 -8.96 -9.04 -33.69
C LEU A 15 -10.02 -8.45 -34.60
N LYS A 16 -11.13 -9.15 -34.80
CA LYS A 16 -12.30 -8.61 -35.49
C LYS A 16 -12.98 -7.50 -34.66
N PRO A 17 -13.90 -6.72 -35.25
CA PRO A 17 -14.77 -5.84 -34.46
C PRO A 17 -15.43 -6.62 -33.33
N ASP A 18 -15.39 -6.06 -32.12
CA ASP A 18 -15.95 -6.61 -30.88
C ASP A 18 -15.30 -7.90 -30.33
N GLU A 19 -14.18 -8.36 -30.90
CA GLU A 19 -13.38 -9.45 -30.29
C GLU A 19 -12.46 -8.93 -29.18
N LEU A 20 -12.34 -9.71 -28.10
CA LEU A 20 -11.47 -9.44 -26.95
C LEU A 20 -10.52 -10.63 -26.74
N LEU A 21 -9.24 -10.34 -26.53
CA LEU A 21 -8.28 -11.36 -26.11
C LEU A 21 -8.46 -11.62 -24.61
N VAL A 22 -9.01 -12.79 -24.27
CA VAL A 22 -9.21 -13.23 -22.88
C VAL A 22 -8.24 -14.36 -22.57
N ARG A 23 -7.48 -14.23 -21.48
CA ARG A 23 -6.67 -15.34 -20.94
C ARG A 23 -7.50 -16.07 -19.90
N VAL A 24 -7.78 -17.35 -20.16
CA VAL A 24 -8.47 -18.23 -19.23
C VAL A 24 -7.49 -19.26 -18.67
N PRO A 25 -7.41 -19.43 -17.34
CA PRO A 25 -6.57 -20.47 -16.75
C PRO A 25 -7.12 -21.86 -17.11
N HIS A 26 -6.24 -22.78 -17.51
CA HIS A 26 -6.61 -24.14 -17.94
C HIS A 26 -7.03 -25.07 -16.80
N LYS A 27 -6.96 -24.62 -15.55
CA LYS A 27 -7.43 -25.33 -14.36
C LYS A 27 -8.25 -24.37 -13.49
N ARG A 28 -9.14 -24.91 -12.65
CA ARG A 28 -9.76 -24.14 -11.57
C ARG A 28 -8.65 -23.66 -10.64
N LEU A 29 -8.44 -22.36 -10.62
CA LEU A 29 -7.53 -21.70 -9.70
C LEU A 29 -8.23 -21.49 -8.36
N ASP A 30 -7.48 -21.61 -7.26
CA ASP A 30 -7.98 -21.15 -5.96
C ASP A 30 -7.94 -19.61 -5.86
N ASN A 31 -8.52 -19.05 -4.79
CA ASN A 31 -8.61 -17.59 -4.64
C ASN A 31 -7.23 -16.91 -4.57
N THR A 32 -6.21 -17.59 -4.05
CA THR A 32 -4.84 -17.08 -3.97
C THR A 32 -4.21 -17.04 -5.36
N GLU A 33 -4.38 -18.11 -6.14
CA GLU A 33 -3.91 -18.18 -7.52
C GLU A 33 -4.63 -17.20 -8.45
N ILE A 34 -5.94 -16.99 -8.26
CA ILE A 34 -6.73 -15.98 -8.98
C ILE A 34 -6.20 -14.58 -8.66
N ASN A 35 -5.99 -14.27 -7.39
CA ASN A 35 -5.46 -12.97 -6.96
C ASN A 35 -4.05 -12.74 -7.47
N ASN A 36 -3.19 -13.76 -7.44
CA ASN A 36 -1.83 -13.70 -7.97
C ASN A 36 -1.80 -13.49 -9.48
N LEU A 37 -2.66 -14.21 -10.22
CA LEU A 37 -2.79 -14.05 -11.66
C LEU A 37 -3.29 -12.65 -12.03
N ALA A 38 -4.27 -12.13 -11.29
CA ALA A 38 -4.77 -10.77 -11.47
C ALA A 38 -3.69 -9.71 -11.17
N ALA A 39 -2.94 -9.89 -10.08
CA ALA A 39 -1.84 -9.02 -9.71
C ALA A 39 -0.72 -9.02 -10.75
N SER A 40 -0.27 -10.20 -11.22
CA SER A 40 0.73 -10.34 -12.27
C SER A 40 0.26 -9.79 -13.63
N SER A 41 -1.03 -9.94 -13.95
CA SER A 41 -1.60 -9.37 -15.19
C SER A 41 -1.62 -7.84 -15.19
N ASN A 42 -1.65 -7.22 -14.01
CA ASN A 42 -1.62 -5.77 -13.82
C ASN A 42 -0.22 -5.23 -13.49
N GLN A 43 0.78 -6.09 -13.32
CA GLN A 43 2.16 -5.71 -13.01
C GLN A 43 2.72 -4.80 -14.11
N GLY A 44 3.06 -3.56 -13.76
CA GLY A 44 3.52 -2.53 -14.70
C GLY A 44 2.43 -1.90 -15.58
N ARG A 45 1.16 -2.24 -15.35
CA ARG A 45 -0.03 -1.72 -16.05
C ARG A 45 -1.12 -1.24 -15.08
N PHE A 46 -0.74 -0.88 -13.85
CA PHE A 46 -1.68 -0.26 -12.92
C PHE A 46 -2.07 1.12 -13.47
N ASN A 47 -3.34 1.27 -13.84
CA ASN A 47 -3.87 2.53 -14.37
C ASN A 47 -4.13 3.55 -13.24
N SER A 48 -4.11 3.09 -11.98
CA SER A 48 -4.30 3.93 -10.79
C SER A 48 -3.58 3.33 -9.57
N GLU A 49 -3.30 4.17 -8.57
CA GLU A 49 -2.76 3.72 -7.27
C GLU A 49 -3.72 2.74 -6.58
N SER A 50 -5.02 2.90 -6.81
CA SER A 50 -6.03 1.97 -6.28
C SER A 50 -5.86 0.56 -6.80
N ASP A 51 -5.63 0.40 -8.11
CA ASP A 51 -5.48 -0.92 -8.72
C ASP A 51 -4.26 -1.63 -8.17
N HIS A 52 -3.16 -0.88 -7.97
CA HIS A 52 -1.94 -1.40 -7.34
C HIS A 52 -2.21 -1.81 -5.89
N ALA A 53 -2.82 -0.93 -5.08
CA ALA A 53 -3.15 -1.20 -3.69
C ALA A 53 -4.08 -2.41 -3.51
N ILE A 54 -5.12 -2.55 -4.34
CA ILE A 54 -6.04 -3.70 -4.32
C ILE A 54 -5.30 -4.99 -4.68
N ALA A 55 -4.48 -4.97 -5.72
CA ALA A 55 -3.72 -6.13 -6.15
C ALA A 55 -2.75 -6.59 -5.04
N VAL A 56 -2.01 -5.64 -4.45
CA VAL A 56 -1.08 -5.90 -3.34
C VAL A 56 -1.79 -6.45 -2.12
N LEU A 57 -2.90 -5.84 -1.68
CA LEU A 57 -3.66 -6.35 -0.54
C LEU A 57 -4.17 -7.77 -0.77
N SER A 58 -4.72 -8.02 -1.96
CA SER A 58 -5.28 -9.32 -2.35
C SER A 58 -4.22 -10.41 -2.45
N HIS A 59 -3.01 -10.04 -2.90
CA HIS A 59 -1.85 -10.93 -3.02
C HIS A 59 -1.37 -11.45 -1.66
N TYR A 60 -1.29 -10.57 -0.66
CA TYR A 60 -0.77 -10.91 0.67
C TYR A 60 -1.85 -11.27 1.70
N GLU A 61 -3.15 -11.17 1.36
CA GLU A 61 -4.27 -11.30 2.32
C GLU A 61 -4.20 -12.58 3.17
N ALA A 62 -3.88 -13.72 2.55
CA ALA A 62 -3.80 -15.00 3.26
C ALA A 62 -2.72 -14.98 4.34
N LYS A 63 -1.53 -14.50 4.00
CA LYS A 63 -0.40 -14.42 4.95
C LYS A 63 -0.56 -13.33 5.99
N LEU A 64 -1.21 -12.23 5.65
CA LEU A 64 -1.54 -11.18 6.61
C LEU A 64 -2.47 -11.68 7.73
N LYS A 65 -3.38 -12.62 7.44
CA LYS A 65 -4.24 -13.26 8.44
C LYS A 65 -3.50 -14.24 9.35
N GLU A 66 -2.41 -14.81 8.87
CA GLU A 66 -1.53 -15.72 9.60
C GLU A 66 -0.38 -15.01 10.31
N LEU A 67 -0.21 -13.71 10.07
CA LEU A 67 0.90 -12.94 10.60
C LEU A 67 0.80 -12.84 12.12
N ASP A 68 1.93 -13.06 12.80
CA ASP A 68 2.02 -12.91 14.23
C ASP A 68 1.65 -11.48 14.66
N GLN A 69 0.90 -11.37 15.76
CA GLN A 69 0.46 -10.09 16.31
C GLN A 69 1.61 -9.17 16.71
N LYS A 70 2.80 -9.74 16.98
CA LYS A 70 4.00 -9.01 17.34
C LYS A 70 5.15 -9.44 16.46
N LEU A 71 5.72 -8.46 15.76
CA LEU A 71 6.90 -8.63 14.93
C LEU A 71 8.14 -8.23 15.71
N ASP A 72 9.00 -9.20 16.02
CA ASP A 72 10.29 -8.96 16.65
C ASP A 72 11.35 -8.63 15.60
N ALA A 73 12.15 -7.59 15.87
CA ALA A 73 13.24 -7.18 15.01
C ALA A 73 14.36 -6.54 15.85
N ASP A 74 15.60 -6.72 15.42
CA ASP A 74 16.79 -6.12 16.07
C ASP A 74 16.75 -4.59 16.06
N SER A 75 15.97 -3.98 15.15
CA SER A 75 15.76 -2.53 15.07
C SER A 75 14.44 -2.18 14.39
N ILE A 76 13.95 -0.96 14.62
CA ILE A 76 12.79 -0.42 13.90
C ILE A 76 13.03 -0.42 12.38
N TYR A 77 14.26 -0.15 11.94
CA TYR A 77 14.62 -0.10 10.53
C TYR A 77 14.59 -1.46 9.83
N SER A 78 14.78 -2.55 10.58
CA SER A 78 14.70 -3.92 10.05
C SER A 78 13.28 -4.47 10.02
N LEU A 79 12.32 -3.86 10.72
CA LEU A 79 10.92 -4.32 10.74
C LEU A 79 10.35 -4.46 9.32
N LYS A 80 10.61 -3.50 8.42
CA LYS A 80 10.12 -3.60 7.03
C LYS A 80 10.63 -4.83 6.30
N ASN A 81 11.85 -5.27 6.60
CA ASN A 81 12.43 -6.48 6.03
C ASN A 81 11.84 -7.73 6.68
N ILE A 82 11.60 -7.70 8.00
CA ILE A 82 10.92 -8.79 8.73
C ILE A 82 9.49 -8.98 8.20
N VAL A 83 8.74 -7.90 7.95
CA VAL A 83 7.42 -7.96 7.30
C VAL A 83 7.52 -8.65 5.95
N ALA A 84 8.47 -8.21 5.12
CA ALA A 84 8.66 -8.79 3.78
C ALA A 84 9.02 -10.28 3.83
N GLN A 85 9.85 -10.70 4.80
CA GLN A 85 10.22 -12.09 5.01
C GLN A 85 9.04 -12.95 5.49
N ASN A 86 8.23 -12.45 6.43
CA ASN A 86 7.06 -13.17 6.93
C ASN A 86 5.97 -13.35 5.86
N LEU A 87 5.84 -12.38 4.95
CA LEU A 87 4.88 -12.43 3.85
C LEU A 87 5.43 -13.13 2.58
N ASN A 88 6.67 -13.64 2.62
CA ASN A 88 7.38 -14.26 1.48
C ASN A 88 6.91 -15.70 1.17
N PHE A 89 5.70 -15.86 0.62
CA PHE A 89 5.12 -17.18 0.37
C PHE A 89 5.77 -17.93 -0.81
N ASP A 90 6.36 -17.23 -1.78
CA ASP A 90 7.06 -17.81 -2.93
C ASP A 90 8.52 -18.19 -2.63
N LYS A 91 8.98 -17.92 -1.41
CA LYS A 91 10.38 -18.10 -0.97
C LYS A 91 11.36 -17.39 -1.90
N ALA A 92 10.98 -16.22 -2.43
CA ALA A 92 11.87 -15.41 -3.23
C ALA A 92 13.15 -15.08 -2.43
N THR A 93 14.28 -15.08 -3.12
CA THR A 93 15.58 -14.67 -2.54
C THR A 93 15.60 -13.20 -2.13
N HIS A 94 14.77 -12.37 -2.77
CA HIS A 94 14.59 -10.96 -2.44
C HIS A 94 13.09 -10.65 -2.39
N PRO A 95 12.46 -10.76 -1.21
CA PRO A 95 11.03 -10.48 -1.04
C PRO A 95 10.73 -9.01 -1.37
N ASN A 96 9.53 -8.74 -1.90
CA ASN A 96 9.13 -7.37 -2.24
C ASN A 96 8.79 -6.57 -0.98
N VAL A 97 9.78 -5.81 -0.48
CA VAL A 97 9.65 -5.02 0.76
C VAL A 97 8.56 -3.95 0.65
N GLY A 98 8.44 -3.27 -0.49
CA GLY A 98 7.48 -2.18 -0.67
C GLY A 98 6.04 -2.68 -0.61
N ASP A 99 5.72 -3.66 -1.45
CA ASP A 99 4.35 -4.17 -1.56
C ASP A 99 3.94 -4.92 -0.28
N SER A 100 4.85 -5.70 0.32
CA SER A 100 4.57 -6.40 1.59
C SER A 100 4.17 -5.44 2.71
N ASN A 101 4.90 -4.33 2.85
CA ASN A 101 4.62 -3.34 3.89
C ASN A 101 3.39 -2.48 3.55
N LEU A 102 3.15 -2.19 2.27
CA LEU A 102 1.93 -1.50 1.84
C LEU A 102 0.70 -2.36 2.17
N ALA A 103 0.76 -3.67 1.91
CA ALA A 103 -0.29 -4.61 2.24
C ALA A 103 -0.57 -4.64 3.75
N LEU A 104 0.48 -4.75 4.56
CA LEU A 104 0.36 -4.73 6.03
C LEU A 104 -0.24 -3.42 6.53
N LEU A 105 0.21 -2.29 6.00
CA LEU A 105 -0.30 -0.97 6.39
C LEU A 105 -1.81 -0.87 6.13
N MET A 106 -2.27 -1.26 4.94
CA MET A 106 -3.70 -1.23 4.59
C MET A 106 -4.53 -2.21 5.41
N PHE A 107 -4.00 -3.41 5.66
CA PHE A 107 -4.63 -4.43 6.48
C PHE A 107 -4.90 -3.93 7.91
N ASN A 108 -3.98 -3.12 8.44
CA ASN A 108 -4.03 -2.54 9.77
C ASN A 108 -4.95 -1.30 9.92
N MET A 109 -5.67 -0.88 8.88
CA MET A 109 -6.54 0.32 8.92
C MET A 109 -8.06 0.07 9.11
N PRO A 110 -8.61 -0.98 9.75
CA PRO A 110 -10.02 -1.26 9.55
C PRO A 110 -10.94 -0.31 10.35
N ARG A 111 -11.69 0.50 9.59
CA ARG A 111 -13.17 0.53 9.65
C ARG A 111 -13.84 -0.12 8.42
N THR A 112 -13.22 -0.06 7.24
CA THR A 112 -13.70 -0.73 6.00
C THR A 112 -12.52 -1.25 5.16
N LYS A 113 -12.77 -2.21 4.25
CA LYS A 113 -11.74 -2.78 3.36
C LYS A 113 -11.12 -1.75 2.38
N THR A 114 -11.80 -0.63 2.14
CA THR A 114 -11.39 0.37 1.13
C THR A 114 -10.75 1.61 1.71
N GLN A 115 -10.76 1.79 3.04
CA GLN A 115 -10.34 3.02 3.69
C GLN A 115 -8.90 3.44 3.34
N GLY A 116 -7.96 2.48 3.38
CA GLY A 116 -6.57 2.74 2.99
C GLY A 116 -6.43 3.13 1.51
N ILE A 117 -7.20 2.52 0.63
CA ILE A 117 -7.20 2.80 -0.81
C ILE A 117 -7.73 4.22 -1.08
N GLU A 118 -8.84 4.59 -0.43
CA GLU A 118 -9.43 5.93 -0.52
C GLU A 118 -8.47 7.01 -0.01
N LEU A 119 -7.74 6.74 1.07
CA LEU A 119 -6.70 7.63 1.59
C LEU A 119 -5.59 7.86 0.56
N LEU A 120 -5.04 6.78 -0.01
CA LEU A 120 -3.97 6.86 -1.02
C LEU A 120 -4.40 7.64 -2.26
N ASN A 121 -5.65 7.46 -2.73
CA ASN A 121 -6.20 8.23 -3.85
C ASN A 121 -6.31 9.72 -3.54
N ARG A 122 -6.81 10.07 -2.34
CA ARG A 122 -6.92 11.47 -1.92
C ARG A 122 -5.54 12.13 -1.90
N TRP A 123 -4.53 11.42 -1.41
CA TRP A 123 -3.15 11.90 -1.36
C TRP A 123 -2.54 12.06 -2.75
N GLN A 124 -2.71 11.06 -3.62
CA GLN A 124 -2.21 11.10 -4.99
C GLN A 124 -2.82 12.30 -5.75
N LYS A 125 -4.13 12.51 -5.62
CA LYS A 125 -4.82 13.69 -6.20
C LYS A 125 -4.30 15.00 -5.61
N ALA A 126 -4.05 15.04 -4.31
CA ALA A 126 -3.52 16.21 -3.64
C ALA A 126 -2.08 16.57 -4.09
N PHE A 127 -1.31 15.60 -4.58
CA PHE A 127 0.05 15.76 -5.09
C PHE A 127 0.15 15.56 -6.61
N SER A 128 -0.92 15.77 -7.37
CA SER A 128 -0.92 15.56 -8.84
C SER A 128 0.21 16.29 -9.56
N ASN A 129 0.66 17.43 -9.01
CA ASN A 129 1.71 18.27 -9.56
C ASN A 129 3.10 18.01 -8.93
N ASP A 130 3.20 17.13 -7.93
CA ASP A 130 4.45 16.78 -7.24
C ASP A 130 4.44 15.31 -6.77
N ILE A 131 4.50 14.42 -7.75
CA ILE A 131 4.51 12.95 -7.56
C ILE A 131 5.71 12.50 -6.72
N LYS A 132 6.84 13.22 -6.76
CA LYS A 132 8.03 12.85 -5.97
C LYS A 132 7.78 13.00 -4.48
N SER A 133 7.13 14.09 -4.07
CA SER A 133 6.75 14.28 -2.67
C SER A 133 5.68 13.30 -2.22
N TYR A 134 4.72 12.98 -3.10
CA TYR A 134 3.76 11.90 -2.85
C TYR A 134 4.45 10.57 -2.51
N GLU A 135 5.37 10.13 -3.37
CA GLU A 135 6.09 8.86 -3.16
C GLU A 135 6.91 8.87 -1.87
N LYS A 136 7.54 9.99 -1.50
CA LYS A 136 8.27 10.12 -0.24
C LYS A 136 7.35 9.99 0.98
N VAL A 137 6.21 10.68 0.97
CA VAL A 137 5.25 10.63 2.09
C VAL A 137 4.63 9.25 2.19
N LYS A 138 4.21 8.65 1.07
CA LYS A 138 3.71 7.26 1.01
C LYS A 138 4.75 6.30 1.58
N LYS A 139 5.99 6.40 1.11
CA LYS A 139 7.10 5.56 1.56
C LYS A 139 7.37 5.69 3.06
N MET A 140 7.26 6.88 3.64
CA MET A 140 7.43 7.08 5.08
C MET A 140 6.44 6.23 5.88
N PHE A 141 5.16 6.20 5.49
CA PHE A 141 4.16 5.38 6.19
C PHE A 141 4.33 3.89 5.91
N VAL A 142 4.60 3.52 4.65
CA VAL A 142 4.83 2.13 4.24
C VAL A 142 6.03 1.54 4.97
N ASP A 143 7.17 2.24 5.03
CA ASP A 143 8.37 1.73 5.72
C ASP A 143 8.16 1.56 7.25
N ASN A 144 7.12 2.17 7.83
CA ASN A 144 6.75 2.06 9.25
C ASN A 144 5.56 1.11 9.52
N ALA A 145 5.08 0.36 8.52
CA ALA A 145 3.91 -0.51 8.65
C ALA A 145 4.03 -1.53 9.80
N GLY A 146 5.22 -2.13 9.98
CA GLY A 146 5.47 -3.07 11.07
C GLY A 146 5.38 -2.43 12.46
N SER A 147 5.78 -1.16 12.60
CA SER A 147 5.63 -0.43 13.86
C SER A 147 4.16 -0.15 14.18
N PHE A 148 3.36 0.25 13.17
CA PHE A 148 1.92 0.41 13.37
C PHE A 148 1.25 -0.90 13.73
N HIS A 149 1.64 -2.01 13.09
CA HIS A 149 1.14 -3.34 13.41
C HIS A 149 1.40 -3.68 14.88
N ASN A 150 2.66 -3.58 15.32
CA ASN A 150 3.02 -3.84 16.71
C ASN A 150 2.24 -2.94 17.68
N LEU A 151 2.13 -1.63 17.40
CA LEU A 151 1.37 -0.71 18.24
C LEU A 151 -0.12 -1.07 18.33
N ILE A 152 -0.73 -1.51 17.23
CA ILE A 152 -2.14 -1.92 17.21
C ILE A 152 -2.37 -3.13 18.11
N HIS A 153 -1.41 -4.06 18.16
CA HIS A 153 -1.54 -5.32 18.88
C HIS A 153 -0.96 -5.30 20.31
N ASP A 154 -0.01 -4.43 20.61
CA ASP A 154 0.61 -4.28 21.95
C ASP A 154 -0.26 -3.42 22.88
N MET A 155 -1.12 -2.56 22.30
CA MET A 155 -2.03 -1.72 23.06
C MET A 155 -3.24 -2.52 23.57
N ASN A 156 -3.08 -3.10 24.77
CA ASN A 156 -4.15 -3.67 25.59
C ASN A 156 -5.11 -2.59 26.14
N PHE A 157 -5.72 -1.79 25.26
CA PHE A 157 -6.74 -0.83 25.67
C PHE A 157 -8.14 -1.42 25.50
N PRO A 158 -8.91 -1.61 26.59
CA PRO A 158 -10.21 -2.27 26.54
C PRO A 158 -11.29 -1.50 25.76
N LYS A 159 -11.05 -0.23 25.36
CA LYS A 159 -12.02 0.63 24.67
C LYS A 159 -11.43 1.44 23.51
N VAL A 160 -10.16 1.24 23.17
CA VAL A 160 -9.48 2.04 22.14
C VAL A 160 -8.84 1.11 21.13
N SER A 161 -9.23 1.26 19.87
CA SER A 161 -8.74 0.45 18.76
C SER A 161 -7.96 1.37 17.82
N LEU A 162 -6.62 1.35 17.90
CA LEU A 162 -5.77 2.26 17.12
C LEU A 162 -5.94 2.11 15.62
N ASN A 163 -6.17 0.88 15.18
CA ASN A 163 -6.45 0.53 13.80
C ASN A 163 -7.62 1.36 13.20
N ALA A 164 -8.65 1.68 14.00
CA ALA A 164 -9.80 2.48 13.58
C ALA A 164 -9.49 3.98 13.38
N TYR A 165 -8.36 4.44 13.92
CA TYR A 165 -7.89 5.83 13.82
C TYR A 165 -6.68 5.99 12.90
N LEU A 166 -6.04 4.90 12.48
CA LEU A 166 -4.78 4.94 11.73
C LEU A 166 -4.90 5.78 10.45
N SER A 167 -5.98 5.58 9.67
CA SER A 167 -6.23 6.36 8.47
C SER A 167 -6.37 7.86 8.76
N ASP A 168 -7.07 8.23 9.83
CA ASP A 168 -7.28 9.64 10.21
C ASP A 168 -5.98 10.29 10.69
N ILE A 169 -5.18 9.57 11.49
CA ILE A 169 -3.87 10.03 11.95
C ILE A 169 -2.97 10.28 10.75
N MET A 170 -2.90 9.31 9.84
CA MET A 170 -2.12 9.43 8.62
C MET A 170 -2.58 10.62 7.78
N ASP A 171 -3.88 10.78 7.57
CA ASP A 171 -4.45 11.86 6.76
C ASP A 171 -4.13 13.25 7.34
N ARG A 172 -4.21 13.40 8.66
CA ARG A 172 -3.84 14.64 9.36
C ARG A 172 -2.34 14.92 9.27
N SER A 173 -1.50 13.92 9.49
CA SER A 173 -0.05 14.03 9.32
C SER A 173 0.30 14.45 7.90
N PHE A 174 -0.35 13.85 6.90
CA PHE A 174 -0.19 14.20 5.50
C PHE A 174 -0.58 15.66 5.21
N ALA A 175 -1.75 16.09 5.68
CA ALA A 175 -2.21 17.48 5.48
C ALA A 175 -1.20 18.47 6.04
N ASN A 176 -0.69 18.21 7.25
CA ASN A 176 0.33 19.05 7.88
C ASN A 176 1.64 19.10 7.09
N LEU A 177 2.07 17.99 6.48
CA LEU A 177 3.31 17.95 5.71
C LEU A 177 3.22 18.67 4.36
N LYS A 178 2.03 18.68 3.74
CA LYS A 178 1.82 19.24 2.40
C LYS A 178 1.93 20.77 2.34
N HIS A 179 1.67 21.47 3.44
CA HIS A 179 1.53 22.92 3.43
C HIS A 179 2.84 23.72 3.48
N TYR A 180 3.99 23.05 3.61
CA TYR A 180 5.28 23.73 3.76
C TYR A 180 6.11 23.65 2.49
N GLN A 181 6.69 24.79 2.10
CA GLN A 181 7.59 24.86 0.96
C GLN A 181 9.00 24.32 1.31
N SER A 182 9.37 24.35 2.59
CA SER A 182 10.64 23.81 3.08
C SER A 182 10.54 23.20 4.48
N THR A 183 11.47 22.31 4.81
CA THR A 183 11.61 21.75 6.16
C THR A 183 11.90 22.82 7.23
N SER A 184 12.60 23.89 6.87
CA SER A 184 12.89 24.99 7.80
C SER A 184 11.61 25.70 8.23
N GLU A 185 10.71 25.95 7.27
CA GLU A 185 9.41 26.58 7.52
C GLU A 185 8.52 25.71 8.41
N SER A 186 8.48 24.39 8.15
CA SER A 186 7.70 23.46 8.98
C SER A 186 8.22 23.36 10.41
N LEU A 187 9.54 23.33 10.59
CA LEU A 187 10.17 23.31 11.92
C LEU A 187 9.95 24.62 12.67
N LYS A 188 9.97 25.77 11.96
CA LYS A 188 9.69 27.07 12.56
C LYS A 188 8.24 27.17 13.04
N ASP A 189 7.26 26.82 12.23
CA ASP A 189 5.84 26.84 12.65
C ASP A 189 5.58 25.85 13.81
N LEU A 190 6.18 24.67 13.75
CA LEU A 190 6.09 23.69 14.83
C LEU A 190 6.66 24.25 16.14
N SER A 191 7.84 24.86 16.08
CA SER A 191 8.48 25.55 17.21
C SER A 191 7.57 26.65 17.77
N GLU A 192 7.03 27.53 16.92
CA GLU A 192 6.13 28.60 17.34
C GLU A 192 4.84 28.09 18.00
N LYS A 193 4.29 26.97 17.54
CA LYS A 193 3.15 26.32 18.20
C LYS A 193 3.49 25.85 19.60
N PHE A 194 4.65 25.22 19.81
CA PHE A 194 5.10 24.79 21.14
C PHE A 194 5.30 25.97 22.10
N TYR A 195 5.88 27.08 21.62
CA TYR A 195 6.09 28.28 22.44
C TYR A 195 4.82 29.08 22.73
N LYS A 196 3.78 28.99 21.90
CA LYS A 196 2.48 29.65 22.17
C LYS A 196 1.58 28.86 23.12
N THR A 197 1.87 27.59 23.34
CA THR A 197 1.11 26.71 24.26
C THR A 197 1.76 26.54 25.64
N SER A 198 2.93 27.15 25.86
CA SER A 198 3.63 27.18 27.16
C SER A 198 3.37 28.52 27.87
#